data_AF-A0A519YEL5-F1
#
_entry.id   AF-A0A519YEL5-F1
#
_cell.length_a   1.000
_cell.length_b   1.000
_cell.length_c   1.000
_cell.angle_alpha   90.00
_cell.angle_beta   90.00
_cell.angle_gamma   90.00
#
_symmetry.space_group_name_H-M   'P 1'
#
loop_
_entity.id
_entity.type
_entity.pdbx_description
1 polymer ?
#
loop_
_entity_poly.entity_id
_entity_poly.type
_entity_poly.pdbx_seq_one_letter_code
_entity_poly.pdbx_strand_id
1 'polypeptide(L)'
;MAGGRHSSAHQERVGRSPGFYAVCAAVVIGLVASVVVVVQAVRSWADDCDQVTDYTLAADPSIVPALDKILGDAKDTDLGCANVTVGAATSGDIAGRLGKGTDAPDLWIPDSGAWVGKAALTAAGPIEVMTGSIASSPIVLASREEDAPTSPTWLAALQIKDIQLGNPLVTGVAQAPINAALAEGQADPVSAGTVRAALVPLAQEESARTADEPIGEEMLQGVVDNGGVAVATEQSVLDFADGDGAGTLAATVPPTGSNFMNFPLVVTSPAPERHYKATQVARAVAGVLGGEDARAVLADNGFRGPDGSPLPDGRGVGRATKLALEDESALQDALGGWALMALPIRTLVAIDVSGSMEMPAGDRSRMDLTVDAALAGNAMFPDSVSAGLWAFSQGLGGGPQDYKEMVPIRRYDTLVDGVTQRQLMAQQATKVEGLIGGGTGLYDTTLAAFRTVQ
;
A
#
# COMPACT_ATOMS: atom_id res chain seq x y z
N MET A 1 -18.98 38.06 102.78
CA MET A 1 -18.54 37.05 101.80
C MET A 1 -17.65 37.75 100.80
N ALA A 2 -16.50 37.15 100.53
CA ALA A 2 -15.30 37.79 100.01
C ALA A 2 -15.38 38.16 98.52
N GLY A 3 -14.84 39.35 98.17
CA GLY A 3 -14.53 39.75 96.80
C GLY A 3 -13.05 40.13 96.72
N GLY A 4 -12.20 39.21 96.27
CA GLY A 4 -10.79 39.46 96.00
C GLY A 4 -10.57 39.78 94.52
N ARG A 5 -10.04 40.98 94.24
CA ARG A 5 -9.50 41.40 92.94
C ARG A 5 -7.98 41.27 92.99
N HIS A 6 -7.39 40.53 92.06
CA HIS A 6 -5.96 40.61 91.76
C HIS A 6 -5.75 41.23 90.37
N SER A 7 -4.87 42.23 90.35
CA SER A 7 -4.42 43.02 89.22
C SER A 7 -3.51 42.23 88.28
N SER A 8 -3.74 42.33 86.98
CA SER A 8 -2.83 41.87 85.92
C SER A 8 -1.77 42.92 85.60
N ALA A 9 -0.55 42.45 85.34
CA ALA A 9 0.63 43.25 85.00
C ALA A 9 0.51 43.89 83.61
N HIS A 10 1.02 45.11 83.52
CA HIS A 10 1.12 45.91 82.30
C HIS A 10 2.22 45.33 81.40
N GLN A 11 1.87 44.91 80.19
CA GLN A 11 2.84 44.59 79.12
C GLN A 11 2.74 45.69 78.06
N GLU A 12 3.82 46.45 77.88
CA GLU A 12 3.95 47.46 76.83
C GLU A 12 3.83 46.78 75.45
N ARG A 13 2.83 47.19 74.67
CA ARG A 13 2.71 46.81 73.26
C ARG A 13 3.61 47.73 72.43
N VAL A 14 4.72 47.20 71.95
CA VAL A 14 5.50 47.83 70.87
C VAL A 14 4.61 47.86 69.62
N GLY A 15 4.15 49.05 69.24
CA GLY A 15 3.41 49.26 68.01
C GLY A 15 4.33 48.97 66.81
N ARG A 16 4.02 47.92 66.04
CA ARG A 16 4.68 47.68 64.75
C ARG A 16 4.27 48.79 63.78
N SER A 17 5.25 49.55 63.30
CA SER A 17 5.06 50.68 62.39
C SER A 17 4.51 50.22 61.03
N PRO A 18 3.78 51.09 60.30
CA PRO A 18 3.27 50.78 58.96
C PRO A 18 4.38 50.40 57.95
N GLY A 19 5.64 50.77 58.23
CA GLY A 19 6.81 50.34 57.44
C GLY A 19 7.09 48.84 57.51
N PHE A 20 6.74 48.14 58.60
CA PHE A 20 6.93 46.70 58.72
C PHE A 20 6.02 45.92 57.76
N TYR A 21 4.77 46.35 57.61
CA TYR A 21 3.82 45.73 56.67
C TYR A 21 4.18 46.01 55.21
N ALA A 22 4.72 47.19 54.90
CA ALA A 22 5.20 47.52 53.55
C ALA A 22 6.42 46.66 53.15
N VAL A 23 7.35 46.42 54.08
CA VAL A 23 8.52 45.56 53.84
C VAL A 23 8.10 44.09 53.70
N CYS A 24 7.20 43.60 54.56
CA CYS A 24 6.67 42.24 54.42
C CYS A 24 5.90 42.05 53.11
N ALA A 25 5.09 43.04 52.68
CA ALA A 25 4.39 42.98 51.40
C ALA A 25 5.35 42.98 50.21
N ALA A 26 6.39 43.81 50.23
CA ALA A 26 7.41 43.83 49.19
C ALA A 26 8.20 42.52 49.11
N VAL A 27 8.52 41.91 50.25
CA VAL A 27 9.21 40.60 50.32
C VAL A 27 8.29 39.47 49.82
N VAL A 28 7.01 39.48 50.17
CA VAL A 28 6.04 38.48 49.69
C VAL A 28 5.79 38.64 48.19
N ILE A 29 5.65 39.87 47.67
CA ILE A 29 5.49 40.12 46.23
C ILE A 29 6.77 39.74 45.47
N GLY A 30 7.95 40.03 46.02
CA GLY A 30 9.22 39.60 45.45
C GLY A 30 9.38 38.08 45.44
N LEU A 31 8.97 37.40 46.51
CA LEU A 31 8.98 35.94 46.59
C LEU A 31 7.99 35.31 45.60
N VAL A 32 6.77 35.83 45.50
CA VAL A 32 5.76 35.34 44.54
C VAL A 32 6.22 35.61 43.10
N ALA A 33 6.76 36.78 42.80
CA ALA A 33 7.31 37.09 41.48
C ALA A 33 8.51 36.19 41.13
N SER A 34 9.40 35.93 42.09
CA SER A 34 10.54 35.02 41.88
C SER A 34 10.10 33.56 41.71
N VAL A 35 9.07 33.10 42.42
CA VAL A 35 8.49 31.76 42.23
C VAL A 35 7.77 31.67 40.89
N VAL A 36 7.06 32.71 40.45
CA VAL A 36 6.41 32.74 39.13
C VAL A 36 7.45 32.73 38.01
N VAL A 37 8.54 33.51 38.13
CA VAL A 37 9.64 33.53 37.15
C VAL A 37 10.39 32.20 37.15
N VAL A 38 10.64 31.58 38.31
CA VAL A 38 11.27 30.25 38.37
C VAL A 38 10.35 29.16 37.85
N VAL A 39 9.04 29.19 38.11
CA VAL A 39 8.08 28.23 37.56
C VAL A 39 7.90 28.43 36.05
N GLN A 40 7.93 29.67 35.55
CA GLN A 40 7.91 29.95 34.12
C GLN A 40 9.23 29.58 33.44
N ALA A 41 10.38 29.80 34.08
CA ALA A 41 11.70 29.39 33.59
C ALA A 41 11.87 27.87 33.59
N VAL A 42 11.38 27.18 34.63
CA VAL A 42 11.35 25.71 34.72
C VAL A 42 10.34 25.12 33.75
N ARG A 43 9.22 25.79 33.46
CA ARG A 43 8.30 25.39 32.37
C ARG A 43 8.93 25.61 31.00
N SER A 44 9.63 26.72 30.77
CA SER A 44 10.35 26.95 29.51
C SER A 44 11.59 26.06 29.32
N TRP A 45 12.13 25.48 30.40
CA TRP A 45 13.19 24.45 30.35
C TRP A 45 12.63 23.02 30.34
N ALA A 46 11.33 22.85 30.63
CA ALA A 46 10.61 21.59 30.44
C ALA A 46 10.01 21.48 29.02
N ASP A 47 10.07 22.55 28.23
CA ASP A 47 9.59 22.65 26.85
C ASP A 47 10.67 22.34 25.80
N ASP A 48 11.90 21.98 26.22
CA ASP A 48 13.01 21.64 25.32
C ASP A 48 13.44 20.19 25.50
N CYS A 49 13.61 19.48 24.38
CA CYS A 49 14.05 18.09 24.39
C CYS A 49 15.56 18.00 24.56
N ASP A 50 16.02 17.39 25.66
CA ASP A 50 17.46 17.16 25.91
C ASP A 50 18.12 16.33 24.78
N GLN A 51 17.37 15.37 24.23
CA GLN A 51 17.75 14.61 23.04
C GLN A 51 16.52 14.31 22.18
N VAL A 52 16.63 14.58 20.88
CA VAL A 52 15.65 14.19 19.88
C VAL A 52 16.16 12.94 19.17
N THR A 53 15.34 11.90 19.10
CA THR A 53 15.66 10.65 18.40
C THR A 53 14.86 10.57 17.11
N ASP A 54 15.50 10.22 15.99
CA ASP A 54 14.83 10.03 14.71
C ASP A 54 14.03 8.72 14.68
N TYR A 55 12.83 8.77 14.12
CA TYR A 55 11.97 7.63 13.80
C TYR A 55 11.42 7.76 12.39
N THR A 56 11.17 6.62 11.76
CA THR A 56 10.61 6.53 10.41
C THR A 56 9.13 6.15 10.47
N LEU A 57 8.28 6.93 9.80
CA LEU A 57 6.86 6.63 9.61
C LEU A 57 6.60 6.43 8.12
N ALA A 58 6.36 5.19 7.70
CA ALA A 58 5.86 4.95 6.35
C ALA A 58 4.34 5.13 6.33
N ALA A 59 3.81 5.83 5.35
CA ALA A 59 2.36 5.99 5.18
C ALA A 59 1.95 5.82 3.73
N ASP A 60 0.69 5.41 3.53
CA ASP A 60 0.09 5.39 2.20
C ASP A 60 0.23 6.77 1.53
N PRO A 61 0.60 6.84 0.23
CA PRO A 61 0.84 8.12 -0.44
C PRO A 61 -0.30 9.13 -0.32
N SER A 62 -1.56 8.67 -0.26
CA SER A 62 -2.74 9.56 -0.19
C SER A 62 -2.81 10.41 1.09
N ILE A 63 -2.30 9.90 2.22
CA ILE A 63 -2.41 10.60 3.51
C ILE A 63 -1.15 11.40 3.86
N VAL A 64 -0.03 11.16 3.18
CA VAL A 64 1.27 11.80 3.46
C VAL A 64 1.20 13.33 3.44
N PRO A 65 0.57 14.01 2.46
CA PRO A 65 0.50 15.48 2.47
C PRO A 65 -0.18 16.05 3.73
N ALA A 66 -1.22 15.37 4.22
CA ALA A 66 -1.88 15.76 5.47
C ALA A 66 -0.99 15.47 6.68
N LEU A 67 -0.30 14.33 6.72
CA LEU A 67 0.63 13.98 7.81
C LEU A 67 1.81 14.94 7.89
N ASP A 68 2.40 15.32 6.75
CA ASP A 68 3.53 16.27 6.70
C ASP A 68 3.12 17.62 7.29
N LYS A 69 1.92 18.11 6.96
CA LYS A 69 1.38 19.34 7.55
C LYS A 69 1.14 19.19 9.05
N ILE A 70 0.46 18.12 9.47
CA ILE A 70 0.09 17.92 10.89
C ILE A 70 1.32 17.72 11.77
N LEU A 71 2.26 16.88 11.36
CA LEU A 71 3.45 16.55 12.14
C LEU A 71 4.53 17.63 12.02
N GLY A 72 4.58 18.36 10.90
CA GLY A 72 5.48 19.51 10.71
C GLY A 72 5.10 20.73 11.56
N ASP A 73 3.82 20.91 11.87
CA ASP A 73 3.33 21.96 12.77
C ASP A 73 3.41 21.58 14.26
N ALA A 74 3.63 20.30 14.58
CA ALA A 74 3.75 19.79 15.95
C ALA A 74 5.12 20.12 16.56
N LYS A 75 5.17 20.38 17.87
CA LYS A 75 6.46 20.54 18.57
C LYS A 75 7.07 19.18 18.88
N ASP A 76 8.40 19.11 18.95
CA ASP A 76 9.12 17.90 19.35
C ASP A 76 8.62 17.33 20.70
N THR A 77 8.25 18.21 21.64
CA THR A 77 7.67 17.81 22.93
C THR A 77 6.32 17.12 22.79
N ASP A 78 5.51 17.51 21.81
CA ASP A 78 4.21 16.91 21.50
C ASP A 78 4.39 15.53 20.84
N LEU A 79 5.53 15.30 20.21
CA LEU A 79 5.94 14.03 19.60
C LEU A 79 6.74 13.12 20.55
N GLY A 80 6.85 13.48 21.82
CA GLY A 80 7.60 12.70 22.82
C GLY A 80 9.11 12.77 22.64
N CYS A 81 9.63 13.94 22.24
CA CYS A 81 11.04 14.18 21.92
C CYS A 81 11.58 13.28 20.81
N ALA A 82 10.78 13.15 19.76
CA ALA A 82 11.12 12.40 18.56
C ALA A 82 10.98 13.27 17.32
N ASN A 83 11.90 13.09 16.38
CA ASN A 83 11.77 13.58 15.02
C ASN A 83 11.19 12.45 14.16
N VAL A 84 10.00 12.63 13.62
CA VAL A 84 9.29 11.61 12.84
C VAL A 84 9.38 11.97 11.36
N THR A 85 10.19 11.23 10.62
CA THR A 85 10.30 11.41 9.16
C THR A 85 9.22 10.58 8.48
N VAL A 86 8.29 11.25 7.80
CA VAL A 86 7.22 10.62 7.02
C VAL A 86 7.74 10.25 5.63
N GLY A 87 7.42 9.05 5.17
CA GLY A 87 7.74 8.59 3.82
C GLY A 87 6.54 7.94 3.15
N ALA A 88 6.29 8.30 1.89
CA ALA A 88 5.27 7.68 1.06
C ALA A 88 5.70 6.28 0.61
N ALA A 89 4.87 5.28 0.87
CA ALA A 89 5.05 3.92 0.37
C ALA A 89 3.71 3.19 0.33
N THR A 90 3.51 2.36 -0.69
CA THR A 90 2.30 1.54 -0.77
C THR A 90 2.24 0.54 0.38
N SER A 91 1.03 0.23 0.86
CA SER A 91 0.84 -0.75 1.93
C SER A 91 1.40 -2.13 1.57
N GLY A 92 1.31 -2.54 0.29
CA GLY A 92 1.90 -3.78 -0.21
C GLY A 92 3.43 -3.81 -0.10
N ASP A 93 4.11 -2.71 -0.44
CA ASP A 93 5.56 -2.61 -0.31
C ASP A 93 6.01 -2.72 1.15
N ILE A 94 5.33 -2.00 2.05
CA ILE A 94 5.66 -2.06 3.48
C ILE A 94 5.41 -3.46 4.03
N ALA A 95 4.27 -4.09 3.72
CA ALA A 95 4.02 -5.48 4.12
C ALA A 95 5.13 -6.43 3.63
N GLY A 96 5.63 -6.24 2.40
CA GLY A 96 6.76 -7.00 1.86
C GLY A 96 8.09 -6.76 2.61
N ARG A 97 8.39 -5.52 3.00
CA ARG A 97 9.59 -5.18 3.80
C ARG A 97 9.52 -5.77 5.21
N LEU A 98 8.35 -5.68 5.85
CA LEU A 98 8.10 -6.27 7.17
C LEU A 98 8.30 -7.79 7.15
N GLY A 99 7.81 -8.47 6.11
CA GLY A 99 8.02 -9.91 5.92
C GLY A 99 9.48 -10.31 5.76
N LYS A 100 10.29 -9.51 5.06
CA LYS A 100 11.74 -9.74 4.90
C LYS A 100 12.54 -9.39 6.16
N GLY A 101 12.02 -8.50 7.02
CA GLY A 101 12.73 -7.97 8.18
C GLY A 101 13.84 -6.97 7.84
N THR A 102 13.87 -6.47 6.60
CA THR A 102 14.85 -5.50 6.09
C THR A 102 14.13 -4.21 5.68
N ASP A 103 14.69 -3.05 6.01
CA ASP A 103 14.11 -1.74 5.69
C ASP A 103 12.67 -1.55 6.21
N ALA A 104 12.36 -2.20 7.34
CA ALA A 104 11.12 -2.01 8.06
C ALA A 104 11.10 -0.64 8.74
N PRO A 105 10.03 0.17 8.56
CA PRO A 105 9.90 1.45 9.26
C PRO A 105 9.64 1.23 10.75
N ASP A 106 9.83 2.27 11.56
CA ASP A 106 9.47 2.20 12.98
C ASP A 106 7.95 2.19 13.16
N LEU A 107 7.26 3.06 12.41
CA LEU A 107 5.82 3.27 12.41
C LEU A 107 5.24 3.10 11.00
N TRP A 108 3.97 2.72 10.92
CA TRP A 108 3.27 2.52 9.66
C TRP A 108 1.82 2.98 9.74
N ILE A 109 1.36 3.70 8.72
CA ILE A 109 -0.06 4.00 8.46
C ILE A 109 -0.45 3.43 7.08
N PRO A 110 -1.03 2.22 7.01
CA PRO A 110 -1.56 1.69 5.76
C PRO A 110 -2.84 2.39 5.33
N ASP A 111 -3.23 2.19 4.08
CA ASP A 111 -4.55 2.57 3.54
C ASP A 111 -5.71 1.67 4.02
N SER A 112 -5.40 0.49 4.59
CA SER A 112 -6.40 -0.41 5.17
C SER A 112 -5.81 -1.25 6.30
N GLY A 113 -6.58 -1.41 7.38
CA GLY A 113 -6.29 -2.34 8.48
C GLY A 113 -6.14 -3.81 8.04
N ALA A 114 -6.70 -4.20 6.89
CA ALA A 114 -6.51 -5.54 6.32
C ALA A 114 -5.02 -5.85 6.04
N TRP A 115 -4.23 -4.83 5.69
CA TRP A 115 -2.79 -4.97 5.53
C TRP A 115 -2.06 -5.29 6.82
N VAL A 116 -2.55 -4.80 7.95
CA VAL A 116 -1.98 -5.08 9.28
C VAL A 116 -2.16 -6.55 9.64
N GLY A 117 -3.37 -7.08 9.44
CA GLY A 117 -3.66 -8.51 9.63
C GLY A 117 -2.77 -9.39 8.76
N LYS A 118 -2.65 -9.06 7.47
CA LYS A 118 -1.77 -9.78 6.52
C LYS A 118 -0.29 -9.71 6.91
N ALA A 119 0.21 -8.52 7.25
CA ALA A 119 1.60 -8.33 7.66
C ALA A 119 1.92 -9.10 8.95
N ALA A 120 0.99 -9.14 9.91
CA ALA A 120 1.20 -9.84 11.18
C ALA A 120 1.44 -11.35 11.02
N LEU A 121 0.96 -11.96 9.93
CA LEU A 121 1.19 -13.38 9.62
C LEU A 121 2.60 -13.69 9.12
N THR A 122 3.32 -12.70 8.59
CA THR A 122 4.58 -12.91 7.86
C THR A 122 5.75 -12.07 8.36
N ALA A 123 5.49 -11.04 9.16
CA ALA A 123 6.52 -10.10 9.62
C ALA A 123 7.61 -10.78 10.44
N ALA A 124 8.85 -10.35 10.23
CA ALA A 124 10.02 -10.83 10.98
C ALA A 124 10.05 -10.31 12.43
N GLY A 125 9.23 -9.31 12.76
CA GLY A 125 9.16 -8.66 14.06
C GLY A 125 7.72 -8.39 14.51
N PRO A 126 7.54 -7.86 15.73
CA PRO A 126 6.21 -7.57 16.26
C PRO A 126 5.49 -6.47 15.49
N ILE A 127 4.17 -6.61 15.39
CA ILE A 127 3.25 -5.61 14.85
C ILE A 127 2.24 -5.26 15.95
N GLU A 128 2.16 -3.99 16.31
CA GLU A 128 1.26 -3.49 17.36
C GLU A 128 0.40 -2.34 16.82
N VAL A 129 -0.92 -2.48 16.84
CA VAL A 129 -1.83 -1.38 16.49
C VAL A 129 -1.88 -0.39 17.66
N MET A 130 -1.37 0.82 17.44
CA MET A 130 -1.35 1.88 18.47
C MET A 130 -2.71 2.56 18.60
N THR A 131 -3.31 2.91 17.47
CA THR A 131 -4.68 3.44 17.43
C THR A 131 -5.41 2.89 16.23
N GLY A 132 -6.74 2.84 16.33
CA GLY A 132 -7.59 2.61 15.17
C GLY A 132 -7.44 3.74 14.14
N SER A 133 -8.32 3.71 13.14
CA SER A 133 -8.30 4.69 12.04
C SER A 133 -8.22 6.13 12.54
N ILE A 134 -7.29 6.93 11.99
CA ILE A 134 -7.22 8.38 12.24
C ILE A 134 -8.09 9.17 11.23
N ALA A 135 -8.26 8.60 10.04
CA ALA A 135 -9.00 9.14 8.91
C ALA A 135 -9.75 8.01 8.23
N SER A 136 -10.73 8.33 7.39
CA SER A 136 -11.32 7.33 6.50
C SER A 136 -11.72 7.93 5.16
N SER A 137 -11.88 7.10 4.15
CA SER A 137 -12.50 7.50 2.89
C SER A 137 -13.26 6.32 2.30
N PRO A 138 -14.55 6.45 1.92
CA PRO A 138 -15.20 5.43 1.12
C PRO A 138 -14.48 5.29 -0.22
N ILE A 139 -14.52 4.08 -0.77
CA ILE A 139 -14.20 3.87 -2.18
C ILE A 139 -15.39 4.27 -3.06
N VAL A 140 -15.06 4.72 -4.26
CA VAL A 140 -16.03 5.22 -5.25
C VAL A 140 -15.66 4.67 -6.63
N LEU A 141 -16.64 4.64 -7.51
CA LEU A 141 -16.42 4.53 -8.94
C LEU A 141 -16.26 5.96 -9.47
N ALA A 142 -15.07 6.27 -9.97
CA ALA A 142 -14.75 7.54 -10.60
C ALA A 142 -14.86 7.39 -12.12
N SER A 143 -15.61 8.27 -12.76
CA SER A 143 -15.77 8.32 -14.22
C SER A 143 -16.01 9.75 -14.66
N ARG A 144 -16.05 10.01 -15.97
CA ARG A 144 -16.64 11.25 -16.47
C ARG A 144 -18.13 11.32 -16.09
N GLU A 145 -18.68 12.52 -15.98
CA GLU A 145 -20.07 12.70 -15.54
C GLU A 145 -21.07 12.04 -16.49
N GLU A 146 -20.82 12.12 -17.81
CA GLU A 146 -21.63 11.46 -18.83
C GLU A 146 -21.54 9.92 -18.82
N ASP A 147 -20.48 9.38 -18.24
CA ASP A 147 -20.16 7.95 -18.20
C ASP A 147 -20.46 7.30 -16.84
N ALA A 148 -21.07 8.06 -15.91
CA ALA A 148 -21.34 7.63 -14.54
C ALA A 148 -22.03 6.26 -14.48
N PRO A 149 -21.38 5.22 -13.93
CA PRO A 149 -21.92 3.87 -13.98
C PRO A 149 -23.10 3.72 -13.00
N THR A 150 -24.17 3.07 -13.46
CA THR A 150 -25.27 2.62 -12.58
C THR A 150 -25.02 1.20 -12.10
N SER A 151 -24.02 1.01 -11.22
CA SER A 151 -23.71 -0.29 -10.66
C SER A 151 -24.58 -0.60 -9.44
N PRO A 152 -25.38 -1.68 -9.44
CA PRO A 152 -26.24 -2.04 -8.31
C PRO A 152 -25.45 -2.62 -7.12
N THR A 153 -24.28 -3.20 -7.36
CA THR A 153 -23.41 -3.86 -6.38
C THR A 153 -21.93 -3.69 -6.77
N TRP A 154 -21.02 -3.93 -5.85
CA TRP A 154 -19.58 -3.96 -6.13
C TRP A 154 -19.18 -5.18 -6.97
N LEU A 155 -19.89 -6.31 -6.85
CA LEU A 155 -19.71 -7.43 -7.78
C LEU A 155 -20.01 -7.02 -9.23
N ALA A 156 -21.07 -6.25 -9.47
CA ALA A 156 -21.39 -5.73 -10.80
C ALA A 156 -20.36 -4.69 -11.25
N ALA A 157 -19.83 -3.88 -10.32
CA ALA A 157 -18.77 -2.93 -10.63
C ALA A 157 -17.48 -3.61 -11.10
N LEU A 158 -17.06 -4.71 -10.45
CA LEU A 158 -15.90 -5.51 -10.86
C LEU A 158 -16.05 -6.14 -12.26
N GLN A 159 -17.28 -6.19 -12.79
CA GLN A 159 -17.59 -6.72 -14.12
C GLN A 159 -17.76 -5.61 -15.17
N ILE A 160 -17.59 -4.33 -14.79
CA ILE A 160 -17.50 -3.24 -15.76
C ILE A 160 -16.32 -3.54 -16.68
N LYS A 161 -16.60 -3.48 -17.99
CA LYS A 161 -15.58 -3.71 -19.00
C LYS A 161 -14.49 -2.64 -18.88
N ASP A 162 -13.23 -3.07 -18.91
CA ASP A 162 -12.04 -2.20 -18.87
C ASP A 162 -12.01 -1.31 -17.60
N ILE A 163 -12.55 -1.80 -16.47
CA ILE A 163 -12.46 -1.09 -15.19
C ILE A 163 -11.02 -0.99 -14.70
N GLN A 164 -10.60 0.22 -14.35
CA GLN A 164 -9.29 0.47 -13.76
C GLN A 164 -9.37 0.17 -12.26
N LEU A 165 -9.04 -1.07 -11.90
CA LEU A 165 -9.09 -1.55 -10.51
C LEU A 165 -7.84 -1.16 -9.71
N GLY A 166 -6.67 -1.07 -10.36
CA GLY A 166 -5.39 -1.12 -9.68
C GLY A 166 -4.95 -2.57 -9.37
N ASN A 167 -3.76 -2.71 -8.78
CA ASN A 167 -3.23 -4.01 -8.36
C ASN A 167 -3.55 -4.28 -6.87
N PRO A 168 -4.43 -5.26 -6.55
CA PRO A 168 -4.85 -5.56 -5.19
C PRO A 168 -3.77 -6.23 -4.33
N LEU A 169 -2.61 -6.56 -4.87
CA LEU A 169 -1.43 -6.96 -4.10
C LEU A 169 -0.51 -5.78 -3.73
N VAL A 170 -0.82 -4.58 -4.21
CA VAL A 170 -0.03 -3.36 -3.97
C VAL A 170 -0.82 -2.36 -3.11
N THR A 171 -2.09 -2.12 -3.43
CA THR A 171 -2.92 -1.12 -2.72
C THR A 171 -4.17 -1.75 -2.09
N GLY A 172 -4.59 -1.20 -0.96
CA GLY A 172 -5.88 -1.50 -0.33
C GLY A 172 -7.06 -0.95 -1.13
N VAL A 173 -6.88 0.15 -1.89
CA VAL A 173 -7.93 0.70 -2.78
C VAL A 173 -8.37 -0.35 -3.80
N ALA A 174 -7.43 -1.09 -4.39
CA ALA A 174 -7.72 -2.18 -5.31
C ALA A 174 -8.30 -3.44 -4.62
N GLN A 175 -8.03 -3.66 -3.32
CA GLN A 175 -8.66 -4.74 -2.54
C GLN A 175 -10.09 -4.41 -2.12
N ALA A 176 -10.39 -3.12 -1.89
CA ALA A 176 -11.63 -2.67 -1.31
C ALA A 176 -12.91 -3.03 -2.09
N PRO A 177 -12.97 -2.99 -3.44
CA PRO A 177 -14.17 -3.46 -4.16
C PRO A 177 -14.34 -4.98 -4.11
N ILE A 178 -13.23 -5.75 -4.00
CA ILE A 178 -13.28 -7.20 -3.78
C ILE A 178 -13.87 -7.48 -2.38
N ASN A 179 -13.37 -6.77 -1.37
CA ASN A 179 -13.87 -6.84 0.00
C ASN A 179 -15.36 -6.46 0.08
N ALA A 180 -15.75 -5.39 -0.61
CA ALA A 180 -17.15 -4.95 -0.68
C ALA A 180 -18.04 -5.98 -1.37
N ALA A 181 -17.61 -6.56 -2.50
CA ALA A 181 -18.36 -7.59 -3.22
C ALA A 181 -18.53 -8.88 -2.39
N LEU A 182 -17.52 -9.25 -1.61
CA LEU A 182 -17.60 -10.36 -0.66
C LEU A 182 -18.58 -10.03 0.48
N ALA A 183 -18.50 -8.82 1.04
CA ALA A 183 -19.38 -8.37 2.12
C ALA A 183 -20.86 -8.31 1.70
N GLU A 184 -21.15 -7.93 0.44
CA GLU A 184 -22.50 -7.93 -0.12
C GLU A 184 -23.15 -9.32 -0.15
N GLY A 185 -22.34 -10.36 -0.40
CA GLY A 185 -22.83 -11.73 -0.55
C GLY A 185 -22.40 -12.69 0.56
N GLN A 186 -21.87 -12.21 1.69
CA GLN A 186 -21.31 -13.06 2.74
C GLN A 186 -22.34 -14.01 3.40
N ALA A 187 -23.64 -13.72 3.26
CA ALA A 187 -24.72 -14.62 3.68
C ALA A 187 -24.99 -15.77 2.70
N ASP A 188 -24.40 -15.75 1.49
CA ASP A 188 -24.52 -16.77 0.45
C ASP A 188 -23.17 -17.49 0.23
N PRO A 189 -23.08 -18.79 0.56
CA PRO A 189 -21.85 -19.58 0.36
C PRO A 189 -21.31 -19.61 -1.08
N VAL A 190 -22.14 -19.34 -2.09
CA VAL A 190 -21.73 -19.35 -3.50
C VAL A 190 -21.06 -18.03 -3.89
N SER A 191 -21.35 -16.93 -3.20
CA SER A 191 -20.92 -15.58 -3.59
C SER A 191 -19.39 -15.46 -3.72
N ALA A 192 -18.64 -16.05 -2.78
CA ALA A 192 -17.18 -16.03 -2.83
C ALA A 192 -16.61 -16.71 -4.10
N GLY A 193 -17.28 -17.73 -4.63
CA GLY A 193 -16.94 -18.33 -5.92
C GLY A 193 -17.18 -17.37 -7.08
N THR A 194 -18.30 -16.64 -7.06
CA THR A 194 -18.66 -15.66 -8.09
C THR A 194 -17.72 -14.46 -8.10
N VAL A 195 -17.34 -13.93 -6.93
CA VAL A 195 -16.35 -12.85 -6.84
C VAL A 195 -15.00 -13.30 -7.41
N ARG A 196 -14.52 -14.51 -7.05
CA ARG A 196 -13.29 -15.07 -7.61
C ARG A 196 -13.35 -15.22 -9.13
N ALA A 197 -14.50 -15.62 -9.68
CA ALA A 197 -14.69 -15.70 -11.12
C ALA A 197 -14.64 -14.33 -11.82
N ALA A 198 -15.19 -13.29 -11.19
CA ALA A 198 -15.13 -11.92 -11.71
C ALA A 198 -13.70 -11.36 -11.74
N LEU A 199 -12.82 -11.84 -10.86
CA LEU A 199 -11.41 -11.43 -10.82
C LEU A 199 -10.53 -12.04 -11.90
N VAL A 200 -10.95 -13.13 -12.54
CA VAL A 200 -10.16 -13.84 -13.57
C VAL A 200 -9.72 -12.91 -14.71
N PRO A 201 -10.62 -12.19 -15.41
CA PRO A 201 -10.21 -11.29 -16.49
C PRO A 201 -9.29 -10.17 -16.01
N LEU A 202 -9.53 -9.60 -14.83
CA LEU A 202 -8.71 -8.52 -14.26
C LEU A 202 -7.28 -9.00 -13.94
N ALA A 203 -7.14 -10.22 -13.41
CA ALA A 203 -5.84 -10.83 -13.17
C ALA A 203 -5.10 -11.14 -14.49
N GLN A 204 -5.82 -11.61 -15.51
CA GLN A 204 -5.23 -11.89 -16.82
C GLN A 204 -4.74 -10.63 -17.53
N GLU A 205 -5.49 -9.53 -17.39
CA GLU A 205 -5.07 -8.22 -17.87
C GLU A 205 -3.78 -7.78 -17.19
N GLU A 206 -3.70 -7.88 -15.86
CA GLU A 206 -2.48 -7.59 -15.10
C GLU A 206 -1.29 -8.44 -15.56
N SER A 207 -1.48 -9.76 -15.74
CA SER A 207 -0.44 -10.66 -16.25
C SER A 207 0.10 -10.23 -17.62
N ALA A 208 -0.72 -9.57 -18.43
CA ALA A 208 -0.36 -9.06 -19.75
C ALA A 208 0.33 -7.68 -19.72
N ARG A 209 0.34 -6.97 -18.58
CA ARG A 209 0.91 -5.61 -18.49
C ARG A 209 2.42 -5.58 -18.63
N THR A 210 2.90 -4.50 -19.24
CA THR A 210 4.33 -4.23 -19.42
C THR A 210 4.86 -3.12 -18.53
N ALA A 211 3.98 -2.35 -17.91
CA ALA A 211 4.27 -1.35 -16.92
C ALA A 211 3.43 -1.62 -15.67
N ASP A 212 3.83 -1.01 -14.56
CA ASP A 212 3.03 -1.03 -13.33
C ASP A 212 1.70 -0.32 -13.57
N GLU A 213 0.64 -0.83 -12.93
CA GLU A 213 -0.69 -0.23 -13.02
C GLU A 213 -0.69 1.15 -12.34
N PRO A 214 -1.22 2.20 -12.98
CA PRO A 214 -1.27 3.54 -12.38
C PRO A 214 -2.10 3.53 -11.10
N ILE A 215 -1.81 4.46 -10.19
CA ILE A 215 -2.52 4.62 -8.92
C ILE A 215 -2.80 6.11 -8.66
N GLY A 216 -3.78 6.40 -7.80
CA GLY A 216 -4.07 7.76 -7.37
C GLY A 216 -4.38 8.71 -8.53
N GLU A 217 -3.73 9.87 -8.54
CA GLU A 217 -3.91 10.92 -9.56
C GLU A 217 -3.64 10.43 -10.99
N GLU A 218 -2.62 9.59 -11.21
CA GLU A 218 -2.30 9.08 -12.56
C GLU A 218 -3.45 8.23 -13.13
N MET A 219 -4.07 7.40 -12.28
CA MET A 219 -5.23 6.59 -12.68
C MET A 219 -6.43 7.50 -13.01
N LEU A 220 -6.70 8.51 -12.17
CA LEU A 220 -7.80 9.46 -12.39
C LEU A 220 -7.59 10.28 -13.67
N GLN A 221 -6.36 10.74 -13.92
CA GLN A 221 -6.01 11.42 -15.17
C GLN A 221 -6.22 10.51 -16.38
N GLY A 222 -5.89 9.21 -16.26
CA GLY A 222 -6.16 8.22 -17.30
C GLY A 222 -7.64 8.10 -17.67
N VAL A 223 -8.55 8.22 -16.70
CA VAL A 223 -10.01 8.28 -16.92
C VAL A 223 -10.43 9.59 -17.58
N VAL A 224 -9.85 10.72 -17.18
CA VAL A 224 -10.09 12.01 -17.84
C VAL A 224 -9.67 11.97 -19.29
N ASP A 225 -8.53 11.34 -19.62
CA ASP A 225 -7.98 11.34 -20.98
C ASP A 225 -8.68 10.31 -21.88
N ASN A 226 -8.92 9.10 -21.38
CA ASN A 226 -9.36 7.96 -22.19
C ASN A 226 -10.80 7.52 -21.94
N GLY A 227 -11.45 8.06 -20.91
CA GLY A 227 -12.76 7.61 -20.44
C GLY A 227 -12.68 6.32 -19.63
N GLY A 228 -13.85 5.73 -19.33
CA GLY A 228 -13.96 4.52 -18.53
C GLY A 228 -14.25 4.79 -17.06
N VAL A 229 -14.03 3.78 -16.23
CA VAL A 229 -14.34 3.81 -14.79
C VAL A 229 -13.11 3.35 -14.02
N ALA A 230 -12.70 4.13 -13.03
CA ALA A 230 -11.66 3.76 -12.06
C ALA A 230 -12.26 3.52 -10.68
N VAL A 231 -11.62 2.63 -9.93
CA VAL A 231 -11.85 2.52 -8.49
C VAL A 231 -10.92 3.48 -7.77
N ALA A 232 -11.49 4.42 -7.04
CA ALA A 232 -10.74 5.45 -6.33
C ALA A 232 -11.30 5.63 -4.91
N THR A 233 -10.68 6.49 -4.12
CA THR A 233 -11.27 6.95 -2.85
C THR A 233 -12.01 8.27 -3.08
N GLU A 234 -13.09 8.53 -2.33
CA GLU A 234 -13.73 9.86 -2.31
C GLU A 234 -12.69 10.96 -2.11
N GLN A 235 -11.75 10.76 -1.17
CA GLN A 235 -10.67 11.69 -0.91
C GLN A 235 -9.83 11.98 -2.16
N SER A 236 -9.38 10.95 -2.89
CA SER A 236 -8.55 11.14 -4.08
C SER A 236 -9.29 11.84 -5.22
N VAL A 237 -10.60 11.62 -5.35
CA VAL A 237 -11.41 12.34 -6.36
C VAL A 237 -11.59 13.80 -5.97
N LEU A 238 -11.77 14.11 -4.68
CA LEU A 238 -11.84 15.48 -4.20
C LEU A 238 -10.52 16.22 -4.37
N ASP A 239 -9.40 15.58 -4.00
CA ASP A 239 -8.05 16.13 -4.17
C ASP A 239 -7.76 16.44 -5.65
N PHE A 240 -8.08 15.49 -6.54
CA PHE A 240 -7.95 15.66 -7.98
C PHE A 240 -8.82 16.81 -8.53
N ALA A 241 -10.04 16.95 -8.00
CA ALA A 241 -10.96 18.01 -8.39
C ALA A 241 -10.58 19.41 -7.84
N ASP A 242 -9.90 19.47 -6.69
CA ASP A 242 -9.41 20.73 -6.12
C ASP A 242 -8.13 21.24 -6.86
N GLY A 243 -7.45 20.35 -7.62
CA GLY A 243 -6.32 20.66 -8.50
C GLY A 243 -6.70 21.00 -9.95
N ASP A 244 -5.91 20.53 -10.92
CA ASP A 244 -6.10 20.79 -12.36
C ASP A 244 -7.27 20.00 -13.00
N GLY A 245 -7.84 19.04 -12.26
CA GLY A 245 -8.94 18.15 -12.70
C GLY A 245 -10.36 18.65 -12.41
N ALA A 246 -10.51 19.89 -11.94
CA ALA A 246 -11.78 20.45 -11.47
C ALA A 246 -12.97 20.22 -12.40
N GLY A 247 -13.98 19.48 -11.91
CA GLY A 247 -15.26 19.27 -12.58
C GLY A 247 -15.26 18.25 -13.73
N THR A 248 -14.21 17.43 -13.87
CA THR A 248 -14.10 16.44 -14.95
C THR A 248 -14.59 15.04 -14.58
N LEU A 249 -14.57 14.71 -13.29
CA LEU A 249 -14.95 13.39 -12.79
C LEU A 249 -16.12 13.46 -11.82
N ALA A 250 -17.06 12.53 -11.97
CA ALA A 250 -18.09 12.20 -11.02
C ALA A 250 -17.68 10.96 -10.20
N ALA A 251 -18.03 10.96 -8.92
CA ALA A 251 -17.87 9.81 -8.03
C ALA A 251 -19.24 9.21 -7.70
N THR A 252 -19.40 7.91 -7.93
CA THR A 252 -20.62 7.17 -7.56
C THR A 252 -20.31 6.00 -6.63
N VAL A 253 -21.30 5.61 -5.82
CA VAL A 253 -21.21 4.46 -4.91
C VAL A 253 -22.42 3.57 -5.18
N PRO A 254 -22.26 2.23 -5.25
CA PRO A 254 -23.39 1.32 -5.33
C PRO A 254 -24.39 1.54 -4.18
N PRO A 255 -25.71 1.37 -4.40
CA PRO A 255 -26.72 1.58 -3.35
C PRO A 255 -26.56 0.69 -2.10
N THR A 256 -25.84 -0.43 -2.24
CA THR A 256 -25.48 -1.34 -1.13
C THR A 256 -24.54 -0.70 -0.13
N GLY A 257 -23.77 0.32 -0.52
CA GLY A 257 -22.80 1.00 0.32
C GLY A 257 -21.39 0.94 -0.25
N SER A 258 -20.39 1.18 0.61
CA SER A 258 -18.97 1.20 0.25
C SER A 258 -18.14 0.52 1.32
N ASN A 259 -17.02 -0.08 0.91
CA ASN A 259 -15.92 -0.30 1.84
C ASN A 259 -15.25 1.05 2.17
N PHE A 260 -14.75 1.20 3.39
CA PHE A 260 -14.07 2.44 3.81
C PHE A 260 -12.60 2.13 4.05
N MET A 261 -11.76 2.80 3.27
CA MET A 261 -10.33 2.91 3.55
C MET A 261 -10.17 3.46 4.95
N ASN A 262 -9.25 2.88 5.71
CA ASN A 262 -9.03 3.18 7.10
C ASN A 262 -7.54 3.16 7.39
N PHE A 263 -7.08 4.18 8.12
CA PHE A 263 -5.68 4.53 8.27
C PHE A 263 -5.27 4.37 9.74
N PRO A 264 -5.10 3.12 10.23
CA PRO A 264 -4.63 2.90 11.61
C PRO A 264 -3.16 3.28 11.75
N LEU A 265 -2.74 3.69 12.96
CA LEU A 265 -1.32 3.85 13.26
C LEU A 265 -0.79 2.58 13.91
N VAL A 266 0.31 2.07 13.37
CA VAL A 266 0.90 0.78 13.72
C VAL A 266 2.37 0.95 14.06
N VAL A 267 2.85 0.23 15.07
CA VAL A 267 4.26 0.12 15.43
C VAL A 267 4.81 -1.15 14.78
N THR A 268 5.91 -1.01 14.03
CA THR A 268 6.45 -2.08 13.17
C THR A 268 7.96 -2.28 13.29
N SER A 269 8.65 -1.50 14.13
CA SER A 269 10.08 -1.68 14.38
C SER A 269 10.40 -3.14 14.78
N PRO A 270 11.29 -3.85 14.08
CA PRO A 270 11.52 -5.28 14.32
C PRO A 270 12.39 -5.57 15.56
N ALA A 271 13.25 -4.63 15.96
CA ALA A 271 14.15 -4.82 17.09
C ALA A 271 13.43 -4.53 18.43
N PRO A 272 13.46 -5.42 19.45
CA PRO A 272 12.63 -5.28 20.65
C PRO A 272 12.79 -3.96 21.43
N GLU A 273 14.03 -3.50 21.64
CA GLU A 273 14.27 -2.24 22.36
C GLU A 273 13.78 -1.02 21.56
N ARG A 274 14.04 -1.02 20.25
CA ARG A 274 13.57 0.03 19.34
C ARG A 274 12.05 0.04 19.24
N HIS A 275 11.43 -1.14 19.21
CA HIS A 275 9.97 -1.29 19.21
C HIS A 275 9.34 -0.67 20.45
N TYR A 276 9.85 -0.99 21.64
CA TYR A 276 9.34 -0.41 22.88
C TYR A 276 9.42 1.13 22.91
N LYS A 277 10.52 1.71 22.40
CA LYS A 277 10.67 3.16 22.30
C LYS A 277 9.74 3.75 21.22
N ALA A 278 9.62 3.09 20.06
CA ALA A 278 8.70 3.48 19.00
C ALA A 278 7.23 3.45 19.47
N THR A 279 6.82 2.51 20.34
CA THR A 279 5.48 2.49 20.95
C THR A 279 5.19 3.75 21.78
N GLN A 280 6.20 4.34 22.45
CA GLN A 280 6.01 5.59 23.20
C GLN A 280 5.83 6.78 22.26
N VAL A 281 6.65 6.86 21.21
CA VAL A 281 6.53 7.89 20.16
C VAL A 281 5.20 7.78 19.44
N ALA A 282 4.80 6.55 19.07
CA ALA A 282 3.52 6.30 18.41
C ALA A 282 2.32 6.76 19.25
N ARG A 283 2.39 6.65 20.58
CA ARG A 283 1.34 7.17 21.46
C ARG A 283 1.25 8.69 21.42
N ALA A 284 2.40 9.39 21.39
CA ALA A 284 2.46 10.83 21.26
C ALA A 284 1.93 11.28 19.89
N VAL A 285 2.39 10.64 18.81
CA VAL A 285 1.90 10.83 17.43
C VAL A 285 0.39 10.60 17.35
N ALA A 286 -0.14 9.52 17.95
CA ALA A 286 -1.58 9.26 17.99
C ALA A 286 -2.36 10.37 18.72
N GLY A 287 -1.77 10.98 19.75
CA GLY A 287 -2.33 12.14 20.44
C GLY A 287 -2.46 13.36 19.53
N VAL A 288 -1.40 13.67 18.78
CA VAL A 288 -1.39 14.77 17.79
C VAL A 288 -2.41 14.51 16.68
N LEU A 289 -2.39 13.32 16.07
CA LEU A 289 -3.31 12.93 14.99
C LEU A 289 -4.78 12.88 15.43
N GLY A 290 -5.02 12.67 16.72
CA GLY A 290 -6.37 12.66 17.31
C GLY A 290 -6.93 14.06 17.64
N GLY A 291 -6.12 15.12 17.54
CA GLY A 291 -6.48 16.49 17.88
C GLY A 291 -7.47 17.14 16.91
N GLU A 292 -8.09 18.24 17.35
CA GLU A 292 -9.06 18.99 16.52
C GLU A 292 -8.39 19.62 15.29
N ASP A 293 -7.19 20.18 15.43
CA ASP A 293 -6.44 20.77 14.32
C ASP A 293 -6.05 19.71 13.28
N ALA A 294 -5.62 18.52 13.72
CA ALA A 294 -5.33 17.40 12.83
C ALA A 294 -6.58 16.94 12.05
N ARG A 295 -7.73 16.87 12.72
CA ARG A 295 -9.01 16.55 12.06
C ARG A 295 -9.42 17.61 11.04
N ALA A 296 -9.18 18.89 11.32
CA ALA A 296 -9.45 19.96 10.38
C ALA A 296 -8.56 19.83 9.13
N VAL A 297 -7.26 19.60 9.31
CA VAL A 297 -6.33 19.36 8.19
C VAL A 297 -6.75 18.13 7.37
N LEU A 298 -7.11 17.02 8.00
CA LEU A 298 -7.59 15.83 7.31
C LEU A 298 -8.87 16.11 6.49
N ALA A 299 -9.85 16.80 7.09
CA ALA A 299 -11.09 17.16 6.42
C ALA A 299 -10.88 18.11 5.24
N ASP A 300 -9.96 19.09 5.37
CA ASP A 300 -9.59 19.98 4.27
C ASP A 300 -9.02 19.18 3.09
N ASN A 301 -8.18 18.18 3.38
CA ASN A 301 -7.61 17.24 2.40
C ASN A 301 -8.60 16.15 1.92
N GLY A 302 -9.89 16.26 2.23
CA GLY A 302 -10.93 15.36 1.72
C GLY A 302 -11.09 14.05 2.48
N PHE A 303 -10.41 13.87 3.61
CA PHE A 303 -10.59 12.69 4.46
C PHE A 303 -11.78 12.88 5.42
N ARG A 304 -12.58 11.83 5.58
CA ARG A 304 -13.57 11.75 6.66
C ARG A 304 -12.90 11.43 7.99
N GLY A 305 -13.62 11.70 9.08
CA GLY A 305 -13.25 11.20 10.39
C GLY A 305 -13.30 9.66 10.48
N PRO A 306 -12.79 9.08 11.58
CA PRO A 306 -12.78 7.62 11.80
C PRO A 306 -14.17 6.96 11.81
N ASP A 307 -15.21 7.74 12.12
CA ASP A 307 -16.60 7.30 12.14
C ASP A 307 -17.23 7.19 10.74
N GLY A 308 -16.54 7.71 9.71
CA GLY A 308 -17.01 7.73 8.32
C GLY A 308 -18.14 8.73 8.06
N SER A 309 -18.39 9.66 8.98
CA SER A 309 -19.39 10.71 8.80
C SER A 309 -19.07 11.54 7.55
N PRO A 310 -20.09 11.96 6.76
CA PRO A 310 -19.87 12.77 5.57
C PRO A 310 -19.10 14.04 5.86
N LEU A 311 -18.31 14.49 4.88
CA LEU A 311 -17.61 15.77 4.96
C LEU A 311 -18.60 16.93 5.12
N PRO A 312 -18.19 18.04 5.75
CA PRO A 312 -18.98 19.28 5.80
C PRO A 312 -19.33 19.82 4.41
N ASP A 313 -20.30 20.75 4.37
CA ASP A 313 -20.68 21.54 3.19
C ASP A 313 -21.13 20.73 1.97
N GLY A 314 -21.44 19.45 2.15
CA GLY A 314 -21.91 18.57 1.09
C GLY A 314 -20.80 18.10 0.13
N ARG A 315 -19.53 18.22 0.52
CA ARG A 315 -18.40 17.65 -0.25
C ARG A 315 -18.51 16.12 -0.33
N GLY A 316 -18.02 15.59 -1.45
CA GLY A 316 -17.94 14.15 -1.70
C GLY A 316 -19.28 13.49 -2.03
N VAL A 317 -19.38 12.19 -1.78
CA VAL A 317 -20.53 11.33 -2.15
C VAL A 317 -21.63 11.30 -1.09
N GLY A 318 -21.52 12.11 -0.03
CA GLY A 318 -22.50 12.17 1.05
C GLY A 318 -22.55 10.90 1.91
N ARG A 319 -23.74 10.49 2.36
CA ARG A 319 -23.86 9.31 3.25
C ARG A 319 -23.77 8.01 2.45
N ALA A 320 -22.82 7.15 2.82
CA ALA A 320 -22.68 5.80 2.29
C ALA A 320 -22.74 4.78 3.43
N THR A 321 -23.46 3.67 3.23
CA THR A 321 -23.47 2.55 4.18
C THR A 321 -22.09 1.90 4.20
N LYS A 322 -21.53 1.64 5.39
CA LYS A 322 -20.24 0.94 5.51
C LYS A 322 -20.45 -0.56 5.33
N LEU A 323 -19.80 -1.12 4.30
CA LEU A 323 -19.73 -2.56 4.07
C LEU A 323 -18.53 -3.14 4.83
N ALA A 324 -18.81 -4.16 5.65
CA ALA A 324 -17.81 -4.88 6.42
C ALA A 324 -17.94 -6.39 6.15
N LEU A 325 -16.82 -7.03 5.87
CA LEU A 325 -16.71 -8.47 5.72
C LEU A 325 -16.41 -9.08 7.09
N GLU A 326 -17.19 -10.07 7.50
CA GLU A 326 -17.01 -10.75 8.79
C GLU A 326 -15.83 -11.73 8.77
N ASP A 327 -15.64 -12.43 7.64
CA ASP A 327 -14.58 -13.43 7.47
C ASP A 327 -13.54 -12.94 6.44
N GLU A 328 -12.44 -12.39 6.94
CA GLU A 328 -11.34 -11.89 6.10
C GLU A 328 -10.61 -13.02 5.35
N SER A 329 -10.77 -14.29 5.72
CA SER A 329 -10.15 -15.41 4.99
C SER A 329 -10.67 -15.51 3.55
N ALA A 330 -11.93 -15.15 3.31
CA ALA A 330 -12.51 -15.10 1.97
C ALA A 330 -11.80 -14.08 1.06
N LEU A 331 -11.39 -12.93 1.63
CA LEU A 331 -10.60 -11.94 0.90
C LEU A 331 -9.20 -12.48 0.60
N GLN A 332 -8.53 -13.11 1.57
CA GLN A 332 -7.20 -13.69 1.35
C GLN A 332 -7.21 -14.80 0.29
N ASP A 333 -8.24 -15.65 0.29
CA ASP A 333 -8.42 -16.69 -0.73
C ASP A 333 -8.62 -16.09 -2.13
N ALA A 334 -9.41 -15.01 -2.24
CA ALA A 334 -9.62 -14.31 -3.51
C ALA A 334 -8.32 -13.65 -4.01
N LEU A 335 -7.57 -12.99 -3.12
CA LEU A 335 -6.28 -12.37 -3.45
C LEU A 335 -5.21 -13.40 -3.81
N GLY A 336 -5.19 -14.56 -3.14
CA GLY A 336 -4.30 -15.67 -3.48
C GLY A 336 -4.59 -16.25 -4.87
N GLY A 337 -5.88 -16.42 -5.20
CA GLY A 337 -6.29 -16.82 -6.54
C GLY A 337 -5.90 -15.79 -7.61
N TRP A 338 -6.15 -14.51 -7.36
CA TRP A 338 -5.74 -13.41 -8.24
C TRP A 338 -4.23 -13.40 -8.45
N ALA A 339 -3.43 -13.55 -7.39
CA ALA A 339 -1.97 -13.53 -7.45
C ALA A 339 -1.42 -14.59 -8.40
N LEU A 340 -1.96 -15.82 -8.35
CA LEU A 340 -1.52 -16.90 -9.22
C LEU A 340 -1.82 -16.64 -10.71
N MET A 341 -2.92 -15.95 -11.01
CA MET A 341 -3.34 -15.64 -12.37
C MET A 341 -2.68 -14.37 -12.92
N ALA A 342 -2.33 -13.43 -12.04
CA ALA A 342 -1.72 -12.15 -12.39
C ALA A 342 -0.20 -12.23 -12.63
N LEU A 343 0.44 -13.34 -12.27
CA LEU A 343 1.88 -13.52 -12.55
C LEU A 343 2.13 -13.54 -14.08
N PRO A 344 3.08 -12.75 -14.58
CA PRO A 344 3.50 -12.84 -15.98
C PRO A 344 4.03 -14.24 -16.30
N ILE A 345 3.75 -14.72 -17.51
CA ILE A 345 4.22 -16.05 -17.95
C ILE A 345 5.74 -16.04 -18.04
N ARG A 346 6.39 -17.05 -17.45
CA ARG A 346 7.81 -17.37 -17.64
C ARG A 346 7.93 -18.76 -18.29
N THR A 347 8.52 -18.83 -19.47
CA THR A 347 8.55 -20.04 -20.29
C THR A 347 9.91 -20.28 -20.96
N LEU A 348 10.16 -21.53 -21.33
CA LEU A 348 11.33 -21.96 -22.08
C LEU A 348 10.87 -22.84 -23.24
N VAL A 349 11.14 -22.41 -24.47
CA VAL A 349 10.86 -23.18 -25.69
C VAL A 349 12.07 -24.08 -25.97
N ALA A 350 11.88 -25.39 -25.99
CA ALA A 350 12.93 -26.35 -26.33
C ALA A 350 12.59 -27.05 -27.65
N ILE A 351 13.40 -26.85 -28.69
CA ILE A 351 13.19 -27.41 -30.04
C ILE A 351 14.06 -28.65 -30.24
N ASP A 352 13.43 -29.77 -30.59
CA ASP A 352 14.13 -31.01 -30.98
C ASP A 352 14.88 -30.74 -32.29
N VAL A 353 16.20 -30.96 -32.30
CA VAL A 353 17.06 -30.90 -33.50
C VAL A 353 17.70 -32.27 -33.77
N SER A 354 17.09 -33.37 -33.33
CA SER A 354 17.52 -34.72 -33.69
C SER A 354 17.42 -34.97 -35.20
N GLY A 355 18.19 -35.91 -35.73
CA GLY A 355 18.15 -36.25 -37.17
C GLY A 355 16.76 -36.67 -37.66
N SER A 356 15.85 -37.05 -36.75
CA SER A 356 14.46 -37.35 -37.08
C SER A 356 13.68 -36.15 -37.64
N MET A 357 14.16 -34.93 -37.40
CA MET A 357 13.51 -33.68 -37.80
C MET A 357 13.72 -33.33 -39.27
N GLU A 358 14.71 -33.94 -39.93
CA GLU A 358 14.89 -33.88 -41.40
C GLU A 358 13.84 -34.72 -42.16
N MET A 359 13.15 -35.64 -41.46
CA MET A 359 12.19 -36.52 -42.14
C MET A 359 11.05 -35.72 -42.76
N PRO A 360 10.58 -36.12 -43.96
CA PRO A 360 9.43 -35.48 -44.60
C PRO A 360 8.14 -35.56 -43.77
N ALA A 361 7.35 -34.49 -43.84
CA ALA A 361 6.01 -34.32 -43.32
C ALA A 361 5.16 -33.61 -44.38
N GLY A 362 4.65 -34.38 -45.36
CA GLY A 362 4.08 -33.82 -46.59
C GLY A 362 5.20 -33.28 -47.50
N ASP A 363 5.03 -32.06 -47.99
CA ASP A 363 5.99 -31.41 -48.89
C ASP A 363 7.12 -30.64 -48.15
N ARG A 364 7.14 -30.70 -46.82
CA ARG A 364 8.09 -30.00 -45.93
C ARG A 364 8.76 -30.96 -44.97
N SER A 365 9.84 -30.54 -44.31
CA SER A 365 10.45 -31.32 -43.22
C SER A 365 9.65 -31.19 -41.92
N ARG A 366 9.83 -32.10 -40.97
CA ARG A 366 9.28 -31.94 -39.62
C ARG A 366 9.84 -30.68 -38.94
N MET A 367 11.12 -30.36 -39.16
CA MET A 367 11.72 -29.13 -38.64
C MET A 367 11.00 -27.89 -39.16
N ASP A 368 10.70 -27.84 -40.46
CA ASP A 368 10.04 -26.68 -41.05
C ASP A 368 8.69 -26.39 -40.37
N LEU A 369 7.91 -27.45 -40.10
CA LEU A 369 6.63 -27.34 -39.39
C LEU A 369 6.82 -26.91 -37.92
N THR A 370 7.86 -27.40 -37.27
CA THR A 370 8.20 -27.03 -35.88
C THR A 370 8.64 -25.57 -35.77
N VAL A 371 9.48 -25.08 -36.70
CA VAL A 371 9.90 -23.68 -36.75
C VAL A 371 8.70 -22.78 -37.02
N ASP A 372 7.84 -23.11 -37.99
CA ASP A 372 6.61 -22.38 -38.25
C ASP A 372 5.71 -22.30 -37.01
N ALA A 373 5.52 -23.43 -36.31
CA ALA A 373 4.73 -23.47 -35.09
C ALA A 373 5.36 -22.62 -33.97
N ALA A 374 6.69 -22.66 -33.82
CA ALA A 374 7.41 -21.84 -32.85
C ALA A 374 7.27 -20.35 -33.16
N LEU A 375 7.36 -19.95 -34.43
CA LEU A 375 7.18 -18.55 -34.87
C LEU A 375 5.74 -18.07 -34.65
N ALA A 376 4.75 -18.91 -34.98
CA ALA A 376 3.35 -18.61 -34.73
C ALA A 376 3.06 -18.44 -33.23
N GLY A 377 3.55 -19.37 -32.38
CA GLY A 377 3.42 -19.28 -30.94
C GLY A 377 4.13 -18.05 -30.35
N ASN A 378 5.34 -17.73 -30.83
CA ASN A 378 6.09 -16.54 -30.44
C ASN A 378 5.36 -15.23 -30.80
N ALA A 379 4.46 -15.23 -31.78
CA ALA A 379 3.67 -14.06 -32.14
C ALA A 379 2.41 -13.86 -31.27
N MET A 380 1.92 -14.90 -30.58
CA MET A 380 0.66 -14.87 -29.84
C MET A 380 0.78 -14.35 -28.40
N PHE A 381 1.94 -14.56 -27.76
CA PHE A 381 2.13 -14.15 -26.37
C PHE A 381 2.21 -12.63 -26.21
N PRO A 382 1.67 -12.02 -25.14
CA PRO A 382 1.86 -10.60 -24.86
C PRO A 382 3.32 -10.26 -24.55
N ASP A 383 3.69 -8.98 -24.61
CA ASP A 383 5.07 -8.53 -24.38
C ASP A 383 5.56 -8.73 -22.93
N SER A 384 4.63 -8.91 -21.98
CA SER A 384 4.93 -9.22 -20.58
C SER A 384 5.58 -10.58 -20.35
N VAL A 385 5.44 -11.52 -21.30
CA VAL A 385 5.95 -12.87 -21.18
C VAL A 385 7.47 -12.88 -21.19
N SER A 386 8.06 -13.59 -20.22
CA SER A 386 9.47 -13.95 -20.23
C SER A 386 9.69 -15.27 -20.94
N ALA A 387 10.47 -15.28 -22.03
CA ALA A 387 10.73 -16.47 -22.82
C ALA A 387 12.21 -16.65 -23.14
N GLY A 388 12.65 -17.92 -23.17
CA GLY A 388 13.96 -18.34 -23.69
C GLY A 388 13.81 -19.46 -24.72
N LEU A 389 14.89 -19.74 -25.46
CA LEU A 389 14.94 -20.74 -26.52
C LEU A 389 16.14 -21.66 -26.35
N TRP A 390 15.90 -22.96 -26.34
CA TRP A 390 16.90 -24.02 -26.40
C TRP A 390 16.69 -24.86 -27.67
N ALA A 391 17.79 -25.37 -28.21
CA ALA A 391 17.79 -26.50 -29.15
C ALA A 391 18.29 -27.74 -28.42
N PHE A 392 17.78 -28.94 -28.74
CA PHE A 392 18.23 -30.17 -28.08
C PHE A 392 18.38 -31.37 -29.02
N SER A 393 19.45 -32.13 -28.78
CA SER A 393 19.81 -33.41 -29.40
C SER A 393 20.94 -34.04 -28.59
N GLN A 394 21.09 -35.36 -28.64
CA GLN A 394 22.11 -36.09 -27.88
C GLN A 394 23.51 -35.49 -28.06
N GLY A 395 24.12 -35.05 -26.96
CA GLY A 395 25.45 -34.45 -26.93
C GLY A 395 25.59 -33.06 -27.55
N LEU A 396 24.49 -32.37 -27.89
CA LEU A 396 24.52 -31.06 -28.57
C LEU A 396 25.22 -29.97 -27.76
N GLY A 397 25.10 -30.00 -26.43
CA GLY A 397 25.77 -29.08 -25.52
C GLY A 397 27.22 -29.44 -25.21
N GLY A 398 27.68 -30.60 -25.70
CA GLY A 398 28.97 -31.19 -25.37
C GLY A 398 28.94 -32.02 -24.09
N GLY A 399 29.80 -33.05 -24.03
CA GLY A 399 29.85 -33.96 -22.88
C GLY A 399 28.50 -34.66 -22.64
N PRO A 400 27.97 -34.68 -21.40
CA PRO A 400 26.67 -35.28 -21.08
C PRO A 400 25.46 -34.35 -21.35
N GLN A 401 25.66 -33.15 -21.93
CA GLN A 401 24.59 -32.18 -22.10
C GLN A 401 23.90 -32.32 -23.47
N ASP A 402 22.61 -32.60 -23.45
CA ASP A 402 21.78 -32.83 -24.65
C ASP A 402 21.11 -31.57 -25.21
N TYR A 403 21.40 -30.40 -24.66
CA TYR A 403 20.78 -29.15 -25.09
C TYR A 403 21.81 -28.03 -25.24
N LYS A 404 21.45 -27.04 -26.04
CA LYS A 404 22.18 -25.80 -26.22
C LYS A 404 21.23 -24.63 -25.99
N GLU A 405 21.59 -23.75 -25.07
CA GLU A 405 20.89 -22.48 -24.92
C GLU A 405 21.17 -21.59 -26.14
N MET A 406 20.10 -21.21 -26.84
CA MET A 406 20.14 -20.31 -27.99
C MET A 406 19.82 -18.88 -27.56
N VAL A 407 18.86 -18.73 -26.65
CA VAL A 407 18.44 -17.45 -26.06
C VAL A 407 18.10 -17.66 -24.58
N PRO A 408 18.68 -16.89 -23.64
CA PRO A 408 18.31 -16.96 -22.23
C PRO A 408 16.92 -16.36 -22.00
N ILE A 409 16.27 -16.73 -20.89
CA ILE A 409 14.92 -16.25 -20.56
C ILE A 409 14.94 -14.75 -20.20
N ARG A 410 14.24 -13.93 -20.99
CA ARG A 410 13.97 -12.50 -20.70
C ARG A 410 12.57 -12.12 -21.18
N ARG A 411 12.03 -10.99 -20.72
CA ARG A 411 10.76 -10.44 -21.20
C ARG A 411 10.83 -10.12 -22.69
N TYR A 412 9.73 -10.31 -23.42
CA TYR A 412 9.71 -10.13 -24.88
C TYR A 412 10.01 -8.71 -25.34
N ASP A 413 9.62 -7.70 -24.55
CA ASP A 413 9.92 -6.28 -24.76
C ASP A 413 11.37 -5.88 -24.44
N THR A 414 12.15 -6.74 -23.79
CA THR A 414 13.54 -6.43 -23.43
C THR A 414 14.39 -6.21 -24.69
N LEU A 415 15.08 -5.08 -24.77
CA LEU A 415 16.03 -4.79 -25.86
C LEU A 415 17.37 -5.46 -25.61
N VAL A 416 17.87 -6.17 -26.62
CA VAL A 416 19.19 -6.82 -26.65
C VAL A 416 19.87 -6.38 -27.94
N ASP A 417 20.97 -5.62 -27.82
CA ASP A 417 21.75 -5.12 -28.97
C ASP A 417 20.89 -4.43 -30.05
N GLY A 418 19.84 -3.71 -29.63
CA GLY A 418 18.96 -2.93 -30.52
C GLY A 418 17.78 -3.69 -31.14
N VAL A 419 17.58 -4.97 -30.80
CA VAL A 419 16.37 -5.73 -31.18
C VAL A 419 15.62 -6.21 -29.95
N THR A 420 14.30 -6.42 -30.06
CA THR A 420 13.53 -6.97 -28.94
C THR A 420 13.84 -8.45 -28.74
N GLN A 421 13.70 -8.95 -27.50
CA GLN A 421 13.85 -10.36 -27.18
C GLN A 421 12.90 -11.22 -28.06
N ARG A 422 11.69 -10.76 -28.36
CA ARG A 422 10.76 -11.45 -29.29
C ARG A 422 11.33 -11.61 -30.69
N GLN A 423 11.97 -10.56 -31.21
CA GLN A 423 12.64 -10.59 -32.51
C GLN A 423 13.87 -11.51 -32.46
N LEU A 424 14.65 -11.46 -31.38
CA LEU A 424 15.79 -12.35 -31.17
C LEU A 424 15.37 -13.83 -31.12
N MET A 425 14.28 -14.14 -30.41
CA MET A 425 13.68 -15.48 -30.36
C MET A 425 13.30 -15.99 -31.75
N ALA A 426 12.62 -15.16 -32.56
CA ALA A 426 12.27 -15.50 -33.94
C ALA A 426 13.51 -15.71 -34.82
N GLN A 427 14.53 -14.85 -34.70
CA GLN A 427 15.79 -14.97 -35.45
C GLN A 427 16.62 -16.20 -35.07
N GLN A 428 16.55 -16.66 -33.82
CA GLN A 428 17.29 -17.84 -33.37
C GLN A 428 16.51 -19.13 -33.66
N ALA A 429 15.18 -19.08 -33.64
CA ALA A 429 14.33 -20.20 -34.03
C ALA A 429 14.61 -20.66 -35.48
N THR A 430 14.88 -19.75 -36.41
CA THR A 430 15.24 -20.12 -37.80
C THR A 430 16.65 -20.72 -37.93
N LYS A 431 17.54 -20.49 -36.96
CA LYS A 431 18.92 -21.01 -36.99
C LYS A 431 19.03 -22.45 -36.48
N VAL A 432 17.98 -23.00 -35.87
CA VAL A 432 17.99 -24.37 -35.33
C VAL A 432 18.09 -25.43 -36.43
N GLU A 433 17.69 -25.11 -37.66
CA GLU A 433 17.86 -25.97 -38.84
C GLU A 433 19.33 -26.37 -39.06
N GLY A 434 20.26 -25.45 -38.80
CA GLY A 434 21.70 -25.72 -38.92
C GLY A 434 22.27 -26.62 -37.81
N LEU A 435 21.45 -27.05 -36.86
CA LEU A 435 21.84 -27.89 -35.72
C LEU A 435 21.28 -29.32 -35.82
N ILE A 436 20.59 -29.66 -36.91
CA ILE A 436 19.96 -30.98 -37.04
C ILE A 436 21.04 -32.07 -37.07
N GLY A 437 20.87 -33.08 -36.22
CA GLY A 437 21.75 -34.24 -36.15
C GLY A 437 21.59 -35.01 -34.84
N GLY A 438 22.25 -36.16 -34.72
CA GLY A 438 22.23 -36.96 -33.48
C GLY A 438 20.88 -37.60 -33.15
N GLY A 439 20.80 -38.22 -31.96
CA GLY A 439 19.59 -38.83 -31.41
C GLY A 439 18.79 -37.88 -30.53
N THR A 440 17.57 -38.26 -30.13
CA THR A 440 16.71 -37.42 -29.28
C THR A 440 17.16 -37.46 -27.81
N GLY A 441 17.47 -36.29 -27.25
CA GLY A 441 17.91 -36.11 -25.85
C GLY A 441 16.81 -35.56 -24.91
N LEU A 442 15.58 -36.05 -25.05
CA LEU A 442 14.38 -35.43 -24.48
C LEU A 442 14.36 -35.40 -22.94
N TYR A 443 14.66 -36.53 -22.28
CA TYR A 443 14.46 -36.64 -20.83
C TYR A 443 15.42 -35.76 -20.02
N ASP A 444 16.69 -35.76 -20.37
CA ASP A 444 17.71 -34.93 -19.69
C ASP A 444 17.47 -33.44 -19.97
N THR A 445 17.10 -33.10 -21.21
CA THR A 445 16.70 -31.73 -21.57
C THR A 445 15.48 -31.27 -20.78
N THR A 446 14.44 -32.10 -20.66
CA THR A 446 13.21 -31.74 -19.94
C THR A 446 13.50 -31.49 -18.45
N LEU A 447 14.34 -32.33 -17.83
CA LEU A 447 14.74 -32.13 -16.44
C LEU A 447 15.57 -30.84 -16.26
N ALA A 448 16.48 -30.54 -17.19
CA ALA A 448 17.28 -29.32 -17.16
C ALA A 448 16.42 -28.05 -17.39
N ALA A 449 15.48 -28.11 -18.33
CA ALA A 449 14.52 -27.06 -18.61
C ALA A 449 13.67 -26.75 -17.37
N PHE A 450 13.12 -27.77 -16.71
CA PHE A 450 12.35 -27.61 -15.48
C PHE A 450 13.15 -26.92 -14.37
N ARG A 451 14.42 -27.29 -14.18
CA ARG A 451 15.31 -26.65 -13.20
C ARG A 451 15.68 -25.21 -13.54
N THR A 452 15.66 -24.85 -14.82
CA THR A 452 16.03 -23.50 -15.30
C THR A 452 14.87 -22.51 -15.18
N VAL A 453 13.63 -23.00 -15.30
CA VAL A 453 12.43 -22.17 -15.25
C VAL A 453 11.97 -21.89 -13.81
N GLN A 454 12.30 -22.76 -12.85
CA GLN A 454 11.97 -22.60 -11.42
C GLN A 454 12.40 -21.28 -10.81
#